data_AF-A0A9E6EX08-F1
#
_entry.id   AF-A0A9E6EX08-F1
#
_cell.length_a   1.000
_cell.length_b   1.000
_cell.length_c   1.000
_cell.angle_alpha   90.00
_cell.angle_beta   90.00
_cell.angle_gamma   90.00
#
_symmetry.space_group_name_H-M   'P 1'
#
loop_
_entity.id
_entity.type
_entity.pdbx_description
1 polymer ?
#
loop_
_entity_poly.entity_id
_entity_poly.type
_entity_poly.pdbx_seq_one_letter_code
_entity_poly.pdbx_strand_id
1 'polypeptide(L)'
;PSLLTTKMNNEIALSFVDYFSDINYGFVSYSRNFKKYGMFDASMQFINYGKFTNADATGETYGTFTAGEYALNIGWGRQLDSLFSIGANLKNIYSNLGDYHSYGIAVDVAGTYSNSKKQLTATFLALNIGRQLAYYTQGNNEPLPFELQIGVSKKLSHTPFRLSLVVRHLEKWDLTYTDPADIKPTVDPLTGEALPEKKFSKFLDKGMRHVVIGGEFLPTKNFTIRLGFNYERRKELLVESKSGTVGFSWGFGFKIKKFNFSYARAAYHLAGSPNNITISTNLSQYYSKTFL
;
A
#
# COMPACT_ATOMS: atom_id res chain seq x y z
N PRO A 1 -7.97 -8.69 -2.47
CA PRO A 1 -8.68 -10.00 -2.38
C PRO A 1 -9.48 -10.38 -3.64
N SER A 2 -10.32 -9.48 -4.19
CA SER A 2 -11.19 -9.78 -5.37
C SER A 2 -10.46 -10.07 -6.68
N LEU A 3 -9.18 -9.70 -6.78
CA LEU A 3 -8.31 -9.97 -7.93
C LEU A 3 -7.59 -11.31 -7.86
N LEU A 4 -7.82 -12.12 -6.82
CA LEU A 4 -7.30 -13.49 -6.77
C LEU A 4 -7.93 -14.30 -7.92
N THR A 5 -7.08 -14.88 -8.77
CA THR A 5 -7.52 -15.67 -9.93
C THR A 5 -6.92 -17.06 -9.90
N THR A 6 -7.56 -17.99 -10.62
CA THR A 6 -7.08 -19.38 -10.77
C THR A 6 -5.68 -19.48 -11.39
N LYS A 7 -5.21 -18.43 -12.10
CA LYS A 7 -3.85 -18.36 -12.66
C LYS A 7 -2.76 -18.29 -11.58
N MET A 8 -3.12 -17.83 -10.39
CA MET A 8 -2.21 -17.72 -9.25
C MET A 8 -2.11 -19.04 -8.47
N ASN A 9 -2.75 -20.12 -8.91
CA ASN A 9 -2.72 -21.39 -8.19
C ASN A 9 -1.28 -21.90 -7.99
N ASN A 10 -0.89 -22.12 -6.72
CA ASN A 10 0.46 -22.42 -6.27
C ASN A 10 1.48 -21.31 -6.53
N GLU A 11 1.05 -20.06 -6.53
CA GLU A 11 1.95 -18.92 -6.59
C GLU A 11 2.46 -18.58 -5.18
N ILE A 12 3.78 -18.42 -5.09
CA ILE A 12 4.47 -17.84 -3.94
C ILE A 12 5.00 -16.48 -4.35
N ALA A 13 4.86 -15.49 -3.48
CA ALA A 13 5.53 -14.21 -3.61
C ALA A 13 6.25 -13.84 -2.31
N LEU A 14 7.42 -13.23 -2.46
CA LEU A 14 8.24 -12.69 -1.39
C LEU A 14 8.55 -11.26 -1.74
N SER A 15 8.36 -10.34 -0.80
CA SER A 15 8.76 -8.94 -0.94
C SER A 15 9.53 -8.50 0.27
N PHE A 16 10.54 -7.67 0.04
CA PHE A 16 11.34 -7.04 1.08
C PHE A 16 11.47 -5.55 0.77
N VAL A 17 11.37 -4.73 1.81
CA VAL A 17 11.60 -3.29 1.71
C VAL A 17 12.64 -2.92 2.74
N ASP A 18 13.74 -2.38 2.24
CA ASP A 18 14.73 -1.69 3.05
C ASP A 18 14.26 -0.25 3.25
N TYR A 19 13.86 0.08 4.47
CA TYR A 19 13.28 1.38 4.83
C TYR A 19 14.27 2.20 5.66
N PHE A 20 13.88 3.40 6.05
CA PHE A 20 14.80 4.31 6.75
C PHE A 20 15.18 3.80 8.13
N SER A 21 16.40 4.10 8.57
CA SER A 21 16.84 3.94 9.96
C SER A 21 16.72 2.50 10.49
N ASP A 22 17.23 1.52 9.74
CA ASP A 22 17.23 0.09 10.08
C ASP A 22 15.84 -0.56 10.20
N ILE A 23 14.80 0.13 9.71
CA ILE A 23 13.44 -0.40 9.64
C ILE A 23 13.33 -1.30 8.41
N ASN A 24 12.84 -2.51 8.61
CA ASN A 24 12.70 -3.50 7.54
C ASN A 24 11.26 -3.97 7.44
N TYR A 25 10.73 -4.06 6.21
CA TYR A 25 9.42 -4.64 5.95
C TYR A 25 9.58 -5.92 5.14
N GLY A 26 8.75 -6.91 5.46
CA GLY A 26 8.68 -8.12 4.68
C GLY A 26 7.25 -8.54 4.41
N PHE A 27 7.06 -9.22 3.28
CA PHE A 27 5.80 -9.82 2.89
C PHE A 27 6.08 -11.18 2.27
N VAL A 28 5.31 -12.18 2.68
CA VAL A 28 5.26 -13.48 2.03
C VAL A 28 3.81 -13.84 1.76
N SER A 29 3.55 -14.43 0.60
CA SER A 29 2.24 -15.00 0.30
C SER A 29 2.34 -16.32 -0.41
N TYR A 30 1.34 -17.15 -0.18
CA TYR A 30 1.07 -18.36 -0.93
C TYR A 30 -0.40 -18.41 -1.29
N SER A 31 -0.72 -18.80 -2.51
CA SER A 31 -2.11 -18.88 -2.95
C SER A 31 -2.44 -20.21 -3.62
N ARG A 32 -3.66 -20.70 -3.37
CA ARG A 32 -4.13 -22.01 -3.78
C ARG A 32 -5.59 -21.97 -4.20
N ASN A 33 -5.89 -22.61 -5.32
CA ASN A 33 -7.24 -22.72 -5.84
C ASN A 33 -7.92 -24.00 -5.32
N PHE A 34 -9.12 -23.83 -4.78
CA PHE A 34 -10.00 -24.91 -4.38
C PHE A 34 -11.23 -24.90 -5.28
N LYS A 35 -11.33 -25.86 -6.22
CA LYS A 35 -12.30 -25.85 -7.33
C LYS A 35 -13.73 -25.42 -6.96
N LYS A 36 -14.25 -25.87 -5.81
CA LYS A 36 -15.61 -25.57 -5.34
C LYS A 36 -15.74 -24.22 -4.61
N TYR A 37 -14.68 -23.77 -3.95
CA TYR A 37 -14.72 -22.66 -3.00
C TYR A 37 -14.07 -21.37 -3.53
N GLY A 38 -13.25 -21.46 -4.58
CA GLY A 38 -12.55 -20.33 -5.17
C GLY A 38 -11.06 -20.31 -4.81
N MET A 39 -10.47 -19.14 -4.92
CA MET A 39 -9.05 -18.93 -4.67
C MET A 39 -8.84 -18.47 -3.24
N PHE A 40 -7.86 -19.07 -2.55
CA PHE A 40 -7.44 -18.65 -1.22
C PHE A 40 -6.00 -18.16 -1.27
N ASP A 41 -5.68 -17.19 -0.42
CA ASP A 41 -4.31 -16.82 -0.10
C ASP A 41 -4.07 -16.88 1.40
N ALA A 42 -2.86 -17.28 1.77
CA ALA A 42 -2.32 -17.06 3.10
C ALA A 42 -1.12 -16.13 2.92
N SER A 43 -1.11 -15.02 3.63
CA SER A 43 -0.03 -14.06 3.56
C SER A 43 0.36 -13.55 4.94
N MET A 44 1.63 -13.21 5.09
CA MET A 44 2.17 -12.61 6.31
C MET A 44 2.96 -11.39 5.92
N GLN A 45 2.67 -10.28 6.59
CA GLN A 45 3.46 -9.05 6.50
C GLN A 45 4.03 -8.72 7.87
N PHE A 46 5.22 -8.13 7.89
CA PHE A 46 5.81 -7.64 9.11
C PHE A 46 6.53 -6.32 8.86
N ILE A 47 6.67 -5.55 9.92
CA ILE A 47 7.57 -4.42 10.04
C ILE A 47 8.43 -4.65 11.29
N ASN A 48 9.74 -4.55 11.13
CA ASN A 48 10.68 -4.56 12.22
C ASN A 48 11.25 -3.15 12.35
N TYR A 49 11.09 -2.52 13.51
CA TYR A 49 11.58 -1.16 13.76
C TYR A 49 13.05 -1.13 14.18
N GLY A 50 13.69 -2.30 14.29
CA GLY A 50 15.07 -2.42 14.73
C GLY A 50 15.19 -2.53 16.24
N LYS A 51 16.35 -2.11 16.75
CA LYS A 51 16.75 -2.27 18.14
C LYS A 51 16.89 -0.90 18.78
N PHE A 52 16.24 -0.73 19.93
CA PHE A 52 16.22 0.50 20.70
C PHE A 52 17.01 0.32 21.99
N THR A 53 17.66 1.38 22.44
CA THR A 53 18.32 1.44 23.76
C THR A 53 17.31 1.97 24.77
N ASN A 54 17.15 1.32 25.92
CA ASN A 54 16.33 1.93 26.97
C ASN A 54 17.10 3.08 27.61
N ALA A 55 16.39 4.11 28.03
CA ALA A 55 16.89 5.16 28.90
C ALA A 55 15.86 5.42 29.99
N ASP A 56 16.31 5.68 31.21
CA ASP A 56 15.43 6.14 32.28
C ASP A 56 15.12 7.65 32.14
N ALA A 57 14.33 8.18 33.06
CA ALA A 57 13.96 9.61 33.07
C ALA A 57 15.14 10.56 33.28
N THR A 58 16.29 10.06 33.77
CA THR A 58 17.54 10.83 33.94
C THR A 58 18.46 10.73 32.72
N GLY A 59 18.12 9.87 31.75
CA GLY A 59 18.91 9.63 30.54
C GLY A 59 19.94 8.50 30.67
N GLU A 60 19.98 7.81 31.81
CA GLU A 60 20.87 6.67 31.99
C GLU A 60 20.37 5.48 31.17
N THR A 61 21.24 4.96 30.30
CA THR A 61 20.86 3.90 29.35
C THR A 61 21.07 2.51 29.93
N TYR A 62 20.12 1.59 29.72
CA TYR A 62 20.24 0.21 30.22
C TYR A 62 19.61 -0.82 29.29
N GLY A 63 20.39 -1.81 28.85
CA GLY A 63 19.90 -2.86 27.96
C GLY A 63 19.28 -2.31 26.68
N THR A 64 18.48 -3.15 26.01
CA THR A 64 17.88 -2.82 24.72
C THR A 64 16.57 -3.58 24.54
N PHE A 65 15.63 -3.01 23.79
CA PHE A 65 14.40 -3.67 23.38
C PHE A 65 14.23 -3.63 21.86
N THR A 66 13.31 -4.44 21.36
CA THR A 66 12.92 -4.46 19.95
C THR A 66 11.45 -4.08 19.82
N ALA A 67 11.10 -3.50 18.67
CA ALA A 67 9.72 -3.22 18.34
C ALA A 67 9.41 -3.77 16.94
N GLY A 68 8.20 -4.27 16.75
CA GLY A 68 7.75 -4.77 15.47
C GLY A 68 6.28 -5.15 15.46
N GLU A 69 5.73 -5.22 14.26
CA GLU A 69 4.34 -5.58 14.04
C GLU A 69 4.25 -6.67 12.98
N TYR A 70 3.25 -7.52 13.13
CA TYR A 70 3.02 -8.69 12.32
C TYR A 70 1.54 -8.76 11.97
N ALA A 71 1.20 -8.96 10.70
CA ALA A 71 -0.17 -9.26 10.30
C ALA A 71 -0.22 -10.54 9.49
N LEU A 72 -0.96 -11.52 10.02
CA LEU A 72 -1.30 -12.76 9.33
C LEU A 72 -2.66 -12.61 8.66
N ASN A 73 -2.67 -12.82 7.36
CA ASN A 73 -3.83 -12.61 6.50
C ASN A 73 -4.27 -13.94 5.88
N ILE A 74 -5.58 -14.17 5.89
CA ILE A 74 -6.23 -15.24 5.12
C ILE A 74 -7.17 -14.58 4.14
N GLY A 75 -6.86 -14.69 2.85
CA GLY A 75 -7.64 -14.12 1.78
C GLY A 75 -8.46 -15.14 1.03
N TRP A 76 -9.59 -14.68 0.51
CA TRP A 76 -10.49 -15.41 -0.34
C TRP A 76 -10.94 -14.53 -1.50
N GLY A 77 -10.98 -15.11 -2.70
CA GLY A 77 -11.46 -14.43 -3.89
C GLY A 77 -12.18 -15.39 -4.83
N ARG A 78 -13.24 -14.88 -5.46
CA ARG A 78 -14.06 -15.64 -6.39
C ARG A 78 -14.51 -14.78 -7.55
N GLN A 79 -14.29 -15.30 -8.74
CA GLN A 79 -14.90 -14.78 -9.96
C GLN A 79 -16.37 -15.24 -10.01
N LEU A 80 -17.29 -14.28 -10.09
CA LEU A 80 -18.73 -14.54 -10.16
C LEU A 80 -19.14 -14.82 -11.60
N ASP A 81 -18.61 -14.03 -12.54
CA ASP A 81 -18.83 -14.19 -13.98
C ASP A 81 -17.63 -13.67 -14.79
N SER A 82 -17.79 -13.48 -16.10
CA SER A 82 -16.72 -13.01 -16.99
C SER A 82 -16.24 -11.56 -16.72
N LEU A 83 -16.98 -10.79 -15.93
CA LEU A 83 -16.78 -9.37 -15.66
C LEU A 83 -16.60 -9.08 -14.17
N PHE A 84 -17.32 -9.75 -13.27
CA PHE A 84 -17.34 -9.42 -11.85
C PHE A 84 -16.62 -10.46 -10.99
N SER A 85 -15.88 -9.97 -10.01
CA SER A 85 -15.28 -10.78 -8.95
C SER A 85 -15.41 -10.09 -7.59
N ILE A 86 -15.44 -10.90 -6.55
CA ILE A 86 -15.50 -10.45 -5.15
C ILE A 86 -14.41 -11.13 -4.35
N GLY A 87 -14.03 -10.53 -3.23
CA GLY A 87 -13.16 -11.19 -2.29
C GLY A 87 -13.11 -10.50 -0.94
N ALA A 88 -12.62 -11.22 0.05
CA ALA A 88 -12.41 -10.73 1.40
C ALA A 88 -11.05 -11.19 1.93
N ASN A 89 -10.48 -10.42 2.86
CA ASN A 89 -9.30 -10.82 3.65
C ASN A 89 -9.63 -10.71 5.13
N LEU A 90 -9.31 -11.75 5.91
CA LEU A 90 -9.26 -11.68 7.36
C LEU A 90 -7.82 -11.38 7.79
N LYS A 91 -7.63 -10.37 8.63
CA LYS A 91 -6.33 -9.93 9.15
C LYS A 91 -6.27 -10.11 10.65
N ASN A 92 -5.22 -10.78 11.12
CA ASN A 92 -4.86 -10.88 12.53
C ASN A 92 -3.59 -10.07 12.74
N ILE A 93 -3.69 -8.98 13.49
CA ILE A 93 -2.65 -7.96 13.61
C ILE A 93 -2.12 -8.03 15.03
N TYR A 94 -0.82 -8.23 15.18
CA TYR A 94 -0.13 -8.20 16.46
C TYR A 94 0.95 -7.13 16.39
N SER A 95 1.01 -6.27 17.40
CA SER A 95 2.04 -5.25 17.53
C SER A 95 2.72 -5.36 18.89
N ASN A 96 4.03 -5.22 18.87
CA ASN A 96 4.88 -5.28 20.05
C ASN A 96 5.85 -4.09 20.04
N LEU A 97 5.77 -3.25 21.07
CA LEU A 97 6.56 -2.05 21.25
C LEU A 97 7.24 -2.11 22.63
N GLY A 98 8.35 -2.84 22.73
CA GLY A 98 9.00 -3.09 24.03
C GLY A 98 8.12 -3.94 24.93
N ASP A 99 7.71 -3.38 26.07
CA ASP A 99 6.82 -4.05 27.03
C ASP A 99 5.32 -3.94 26.67
N TYR A 100 4.99 -3.06 25.72
CA TYR A 100 3.61 -2.83 25.30
C TYR A 100 3.23 -3.72 24.12
N HIS A 101 2.08 -4.37 24.20
CA HIS A 101 1.57 -5.21 23.13
C HIS A 101 0.12 -4.87 22.81
N SER A 102 -0.25 -5.05 21.54
CA SER A 102 -1.61 -4.85 21.04
C SER A 102 -1.97 -5.97 20.09
N TYR A 103 -3.26 -6.32 20.07
CA TYR A 103 -3.79 -7.30 19.16
C TYR A 103 -5.07 -6.77 18.53
N GLY A 104 -5.18 -6.86 17.21
CA GLY A 104 -6.31 -6.40 16.44
C GLY A 104 -6.79 -7.43 15.43
N ILE A 105 -8.07 -7.35 15.09
CA ILE A 105 -8.67 -8.15 14.02
C ILE A 105 -9.38 -7.23 13.05
N ALA A 106 -9.20 -7.48 11.75
CA ALA A 106 -9.83 -6.71 10.69
C ALA A 106 -10.25 -7.57 9.51
N VAL A 107 -11.20 -7.05 8.75
CA VAL A 107 -11.64 -7.60 7.47
C VAL A 107 -11.48 -6.55 6.39
N ASP A 108 -10.94 -6.95 5.24
CA ASP A 108 -11.07 -6.19 4.00
C ASP A 108 -12.10 -6.87 3.11
N VAL A 109 -12.86 -6.07 2.36
CA VAL A 109 -13.75 -6.56 1.30
C VAL A 109 -13.50 -5.78 0.02
N ALA A 110 -13.60 -6.47 -1.12
CA ALA A 110 -13.44 -5.84 -2.41
C ALA A 110 -14.39 -6.43 -3.45
N GLY A 111 -14.84 -5.57 -4.36
CA GLY A 111 -15.58 -5.94 -5.57
C GLY A 111 -14.86 -5.36 -6.79
N THR A 112 -14.67 -6.18 -7.81
CA THR A 112 -13.96 -5.80 -9.04
C THR A 112 -14.83 -6.06 -10.25
N TYR A 113 -14.88 -5.07 -11.15
CA TYR A 113 -15.33 -5.20 -12.52
C TYR A 113 -14.09 -5.23 -13.45
N SER A 114 -13.86 -6.32 -14.18
CA SER A 114 -12.76 -6.48 -15.12
C SER A 114 -13.27 -6.93 -16.48
N ASN A 115 -13.18 -6.04 -17.47
CA ASN A 115 -13.51 -6.34 -18.84
C ASN A 115 -12.24 -6.57 -19.66
N SER A 116 -11.90 -7.84 -19.88
CA SER A 116 -10.70 -8.22 -20.64
C SER A 116 -10.73 -7.76 -22.11
N LYS A 117 -11.92 -7.69 -22.74
CA LYS A 117 -12.06 -7.21 -24.13
C LYS A 117 -11.76 -5.71 -24.23
N LYS A 118 -12.26 -4.93 -23.28
CA LYS A 118 -12.01 -3.48 -23.19
C LYS A 118 -10.72 -3.15 -22.46
N GLN A 119 -9.97 -4.12 -21.93
CA GLN A 119 -8.78 -3.91 -21.09
C GLN A 119 -9.00 -2.88 -19.96
N LEU A 120 -10.20 -2.89 -19.37
CA LEU A 120 -10.62 -1.98 -18.32
C LEU A 120 -10.85 -2.77 -17.04
N THR A 121 -10.32 -2.31 -15.92
CA THR A 121 -10.58 -2.86 -14.60
C THR A 121 -10.94 -1.72 -13.65
N ALA A 122 -12.02 -1.89 -12.88
CA ALA A 122 -12.43 -0.99 -11.82
C ALA A 122 -12.65 -1.82 -10.56
N THR A 123 -12.18 -1.35 -9.41
CA THR A 123 -12.30 -2.04 -8.13
C THR A 123 -12.73 -1.06 -7.06
N PHE A 124 -13.68 -1.47 -6.22
CA PHE A 124 -14.02 -0.83 -4.96
C PHE A 124 -13.48 -1.67 -3.82
N LEU A 125 -12.87 -1.02 -2.83
CA LEU A 125 -12.30 -1.68 -1.65
C LEU A 125 -12.75 -0.96 -0.38
N ALA A 126 -13.08 -1.76 0.64
CA ALA A 126 -13.20 -1.30 2.02
C ALA A 126 -12.16 -2.07 2.84
N LEU A 127 -11.23 -1.34 3.44
CA LEU A 127 -10.06 -1.87 4.13
C LEU A 127 -10.22 -1.69 5.64
N ASN A 128 -9.62 -2.61 6.40
CA ASN A 128 -9.43 -2.53 7.85
C ASN A 128 -10.74 -2.37 8.65
N ILE A 129 -11.84 -3.00 8.22
CA ILE A 129 -13.08 -3.05 9.00
C ILE A 129 -12.83 -3.95 10.22
N GLY A 130 -12.67 -3.37 11.40
CA GLY A 130 -12.28 -4.15 12.57
C GLY A 130 -12.07 -3.34 13.83
N ARG A 131 -11.42 -3.95 14.81
CA ARG A 131 -11.12 -3.34 16.11
C ARG A 131 -9.88 -3.94 16.76
N GLN A 132 -9.29 -3.17 17.67
CA GLN A 132 -8.35 -3.70 18.66
C GLN A 132 -9.11 -4.56 19.69
N LEU A 133 -8.50 -5.69 20.05
CA LEU A 133 -8.98 -6.67 21.04
C LEU A 133 -8.13 -6.63 22.30
N ALA A 134 -6.83 -6.34 22.18
CA ALA A 134 -5.93 -6.03 23.28
C ALA A 134 -5.28 -4.67 23.00
N TYR A 135 -5.23 -3.83 24.02
CA TYR A 135 -4.72 -2.46 23.94
C TYR A 135 -3.31 -2.39 24.52
N TYR A 136 -2.49 -1.45 24.04
CA TYR A 136 -1.17 -1.19 24.63
C TYR A 136 -1.29 -0.77 26.10
N THR A 137 -2.28 0.07 26.40
CA THR A 137 -2.58 0.52 27.76
C THR A 137 -4.06 0.35 28.05
N GLN A 138 -4.37 -0.01 29.30
CA GLN A 138 -5.74 -0.27 29.73
C GLN A 138 -6.62 0.96 29.51
N GLY A 139 -7.77 0.78 28.86
CA GLY A 139 -8.72 1.85 28.56
C GLY A 139 -8.36 2.75 27.37
N ASN A 140 -7.20 2.56 26.73
CA ASN A 140 -6.80 3.33 25.54
C ASN A 140 -7.05 2.52 24.26
N ASN A 141 -8.23 2.68 23.68
CA ASN A 141 -8.59 2.04 22.43
C ASN A 141 -8.23 2.93 21.23
N GLU A 142 -7.42 2.42 20.31
CA GLU A 142 -7.07 3.09 19.06
C GLU A 142 -7.79 2.41 17.89
N PRO A 143 -8.71 3.09 17.19
CA PRO A 143 -9.46 2.48 16.10
C PRO A 143 -8.53 2.09 14.95
N LEU A 144 -8.82 0.96 14.31
CA LEU A 144 -8.12 0.56 13.09
C LEU A 144 -8.40 1.58 11.97
N PRO A 145 -7.43 1.86 11.08
CA PRO A 145 -7.57 2.86 10.04
C PRO A 145 -8.46 2.34 8.90
N PHE A 146 -9.78 2.40 9.11
CA PHE A 146 -10.78 2.09 8.11
C PHE A 146 -10.63 3.01 6.90
N GLU A 147 -10.61 2.45 5.70
CA GLU A 147 -10.43 3.22 4.46
C GLU A 147 -11.30 2.66 3.32
N LEU A 148 -11.97 3.55 2.60
CA LEU A 148 -12.68 3.25 1.36
C LEU A 148 -11.86 3.75 0.15
N GLN A 149 -11.69 2.88 -0.85
CA GLN A 149 -10.95 3.21 -2.07
C GLN A 149 -11.68 2.78 -3.34
N ILE A 150 -11.47 3.53 -4.42
CA ILE A 150 -11.79 3.13 -5.79
C ILE A 150 -10.52 3.17 -6.63
N GLY A 151 -10.25 2.08 -7.35
CA GLY A 151 -9.17 2.00 -8.32
C GLY A 151 -9.69 1.71 -9.71
N VAL A 152 -9.22 2.44 -10.72
CA VAL A 152 -9.51 2.19 -12.13
C VAL A 152 -8.22 2.05 -12.91
N SER A 153 -8.14 1.07 -13.79
CA SER A 153 -7.02 0.88 -14.71
C SER A 153 -7.50 0.56 -16.12
N LYS A 154 -6.84 1.16 -17.10
CA LYS A 154 -7.14 0.97 -18.52
C LYS A 154 -5.83 0.78 -19.29
N LYS A 155 -5.70 -0.35 -19.99
CA LYS A 155 -4.69 -0.47 -21.05
C LYS A 155 -5.24 0.17 -22.32
N LEU A 156 -4.46 1.05 -22.92
CA LEU A 156 -4.83 1.72 -24.17
C LEU A 156 -4.71 0.71 -25.33
N SER A 157 -5.66 0.77 -26.26
CA SER A 157 -5.67 -0.12 -27.42
C SER A 157 -4.50 0.22 -28.34
N HIS A 158 -3.83 -0.81 -28.89
CA HIS A 158 -2.71 -0.69 -29.82
C HIS A 158 -1.46 0.04 -29.30
N THR A 159 -1.39 0.35 -28.00
CA THR A 159 -0.18 0.92 -27.40
C THR A 159 0.31 0.06 -26.23
N PRO A 160 1.60 0.12 -25.90
CA PRO A 160 2.16 -0.57 -24.74
C PRO A 160 1.84 0.13 -23.41
N PHE A 161 0.91 1.09 -23.37
CA PHE A 161 0.65 1.89 -22.17
C PHE A 161 -0.59 1.42 -21.42
N ARG A 162 -0.47 1.39 -20.09
CA ARG A 162 -1.59 1.25 -19.17
C ARG A 162 -1.59 2.43 -18.20
N LEU A 163 -2.76 3.00 -17.98
CA LEU A 163 -2.96 4.08 -17.02
C LEU A 163 -3.78 3.54 -15.84
N SER A 164 -3.53 4.09 -14.67
CA SER A 164 -4.29 3.79 -13.46
C SER A 164 -4.55 5.06 -12.65
N LEU A 165 -5.71 5.10 -12.01
CA LEU A 165 -6.13 6.12 -11.09
C LEU A 165 -6.68 5.42 -9.84
N VAL A 166 -6.21 5.82 -8.67
CA VAL A 166 -6.79 5.40 -7.39
C VAL A 166 -7.25 6.63 -6.65
N VAL A 167 -8.48 6.57 -6.15
CA VAL A 167 -9.04 7.56 -5.24
C VAL A 167 -9.19 6.90 -3.88
N ARG A 168 -8.53 7.47 -2.88
CA ARG A 168 -8.39 6.93 -1.52
C ARG A 168 -9.23 7.70 -0.52
N HIS A 169 -9.39 7.17 0.70
CA HIS A 169 -10.07 7.83 1.81
C HIS A 169 -11.43 8.45 1.45
N LEU A 170 -12.27 7.70 0.73
CA LEU A 170 -13.60 8.20 0.30
C LEU A 170 -14.54 8.50 1.47
N GLU A 171 -14.24 7.96 2.66
CA GLU A 171 -14.95 8.19 3.91
C GLU A 171 -14.66 9.56 4.57
N LYS A 172 -13.59 10.25 4.18
CA LYS A 172 -13.13 11.49 4.83
C LYS A 172 -12.68 12.53 3.80
N TRP A 173 -13.43 13.62 3.63
CA TRP A 173 -13.11 14.65 2.63
C TRP A 173 -11.84 15.46 2.90
N ASP A 174 -11.52 15.74 4.16
CA ASP A 174 -10.42 16.62 4.51
C ASP A 174 -9.22 15.84 5.04
N LEU A 175 -8.24 15.60 4.17
CA LEU A 175 -6.96 14.97 4.50
C LEU A 175 -5.85 15.99 4.75
N THR A 176 -6.15 17.27 4.99
CA THR A 176 -5.09 18.25 5.20
C THR A 176 -4.39 18.05 6.54
N TYR A 177 -3.08 17.87 6.49
CA TYR A 177 -2.21 17.99 7.67
C TYR A 177 -1.79 19.45 7.84
N THR A 178 -1.97 19.97 9.05
CA THR A 178 -1.51 21.31 9.43
C THR A 178 -0.30 21.12 10.33
N ASP A 179 0.88 21.47 9.85
CA ASP A 179 2.10 21.43 10.65
C ASP A 179 2.09 22.61 11.65
N PRO A 180 2.08 22.36 12.98
CA PRO A 180 2.14 23.42 13.98
C PRO A 180 3.40 24.29 13.89
N ALA A 181 4.48 23.78 13.26
CA ALA A 181 5.73 24.50 13.06
C ALA A 181 5.74 25.37 11.78
N ASP A 182 4.80 25.16 10.85
CA ASP A 182 4.67 25.91 9.59
C ASP A 182 3.49 26.90 9.67
N ILE A 183 3.67 27.96 10.48
CA ILE A 183 2.67 29.03 10.62
C ILE A 183 2.70 29.90 9.36
N LYS A 184 1.81 29.60 8.41
CA LYS A 184 1.64 30.43 7.22
C LYS A 184 1.02 31.78 7.61
N PRO A 185 1.61 32.92 7.18
CA PRO A 185 1.06 34.23 7.50
C PRO A 185 -0.37 34.33 6.97
N THR A 186 -1.30 34.72 7.83
CA THR A 186 -2.72 34.93 7.50
C THR A 186 -3.03 36.35 7.06
N VAL A 187 -2.04 37.25 7.18
CA VAL A 187 -2.11 38.67 6.89
C VAL A 187 -0.95 39.03 5.96
N ASP A 188 -1.21 39.85 4.96
CA ASP A 188 -0.17 40.37 4.07
C ASP A 188 0.76 41.32 4.86
N PRO A 189 2.07 41.03 4.95
CA PRO A 189 3.02 41.84 5.72
C PRO A 189 3.25 43.26 5.17
N LEU A 190 2.79 43.56 3.95
CA LEU A 190 2.90 44.89 3.32
C LEU A 190 1.63 45.72 3.45
N THR A 191 0.44 45.10 3.47
CA THR A 191 -0.85 45.81 3.47
C THR A 191 -1.63 45.68 4.77
N GLY A 192 -1.32 44.72 5.64
CA GLY A 192 -2.07 44.46 6.88
C GLY A 192 -3.46 43.85 6.64
N GLU A 193 -3.81 43.54 5.39
CA GLU A 193 -5.08 42.91 5.03
C GLU A 193 -5.00 41.38 5.16
N ALA A 194 -6.13 40.75 5.50
CA ALA A 194 -6.22 39.30 5.49
C ALA A 194 -5.99 38.78 4.07
N LEU A 195 -5.07 37.82 3.89
CA LEU A 195 -4.83 37.22 2.59
C LEU A 195 -6.14 36.59 2.08
N PRO A 196 -6.55 36.84 0.83
CA PRO A 196 -7.81 36.32 0.32
C PRO A 196 -7.81 34.79 0.36
N GLU A 197 -8.75 34.22 1.11
CA GLU A 197 -8.91 32.77 1.17
C GLU A 197 -9.25 32.23 -0.23
N LYS A 198 -8.29 31.52 -0.84
CA LYS A 198 -8.51 30.83 -2.12
C LYS A 198 -9.37 29.58 -1.91
N LYS A 199 -10.66 29.74 -1.59
CA LYS A 199 -11.60 28.65 -1.28
C LYS A 199 -11.61 27.55 -2.34
N PHE A 200 -11.60 27.92 -3.63
CA PHE A 200 -11.51 26.97 -4.74
C PHE A 200 -10.18 26.19 -4.74
N SER A 201 -9.05 26.87 -4.46
CA SER A 201 -7.75 26.21 -4.35
C SER A 201 -7.70 25.25 -3.16
N LYS A 202 -8.29 25.61 -2.01
CA LYS A 202 -8.38 24.71 -0.85
C LYS A 202 -9.26 23.49 -1.16
N PHE A 203 -10.37 23.69 -1.87
CA PHE A 203 -11.23 22.60 -2.32
C PHE A 203 -10.50 21.63 -3.26
N LEU A 204 -9.78 22.16 -4.26
CA LEU A 204 -8.97 21.34 -5.17
C LEU A 204 -7.82 20.65 -4.46
N ASP A 205 -7.13 21.31 -3.52
CA ASP A 205 -6.04 20.68 -2.73
C ASP A 205 -6.57 19.48 -1.95
N LYS A 206 -7.68 19.65 -1.22
CA LYS A 206 -8.36 18.57 -0.50
C LYS A 206 -8.73 17.42 -1.45
N GLY A 207 -9.41 17.72 -2.56
CA GLY A 207 -9.79 16.72 -3.54
C GLY A 207 -8.60 15.96 -4.14
N MET A 208 -7.50 16.64 -4.45
CA MET A 208 -6.31 16.03 -5.05
C MET A 208 -5.53 15.15 -4.07
N ARG A 209 -5.60 15.38 -2.75
CA ARG A 209 -4.97 14.49 -1.75
C ARG A 209 -5.51 13.07 -1.81
N HIS A 210 -6.74 12.89 -2.26
CA HIS A 210 -7.31 11.56 -2.47
C HIS A 210 -6.71 10.82 -3.69
N VAL A 211 -5.99 11.51 -4.57
CA VAL A 211 -5.65 11.02 -5.91
C VAL A 211 -4.24 10.44 -5.99
N VAL A 212 -4.15 9.20 -6.46
CA VAL A 212 -2.90 8.54 -6.86
C VAL A 212 -2.99 8.18 -8.33
N ILE A 213 -2.04 8.65 -9.13
CA ILE A 213 -1.96 8.41 -10.57
C ILE A 213 -0.82 7.45 -10.86
N GLY A 214 -1.03 6.50 -11.77
CA GLY A 214 0.00 5.56 -12.21
C GLY A 214 0.00 5.37 -13.72
N GLY A 215 1.18 5.06 -14.24
CA GLY A 215 1.40 4.70 -15.63
C GLY A 215 2.34 3.49 -15.73
N GLU A 216 2.00 2.54 -16.58
CA GLU A 216 2.86 1.41 -16.93
C GLU A 216 3.19 1.43 -18.41
N PHE A 217 4.46 1.23 -18.73
CA PHE A 217 4.95 0.97 -20.08
C PHE A 217 5.36 -0.50 -20.19
N LEU A 218 4.74 -1.20 -21.15
CA LEU A 218 4.81 -2.64 -21.35
C LEU A 218 5.42 -2.94 -22.73
N PRO A 219 6.73 -2.68 -22.95
CA PRO A 219 7.35 -2.85 -24.27
C PRO A 219 7.36 -4.32 -24.72
N THR A 220 7.41 -5.25 -23.76
CA THR A 220 7.32 -6.69 -24.02
C THR A 220 6.42 -7.36 -23.00
N LYS A 221 6.10 -8.64 -23.21
CA LYS A 221 5.36 -9.45 -22.21
C LYS A 221 6.20 -9.78 -20.96
N ASN A 222 7.51 -9.58 -21.03
CA ASN A 222 8.47 -9.99 -20.02
C ASN A 222 9.13 -8.80 -19.31
N PHE A 223 8.85 -7.57 -19.73
CA PHE A 223 9.45 -6.37 -19.16
C PHE A 223 8.38 -5.29 -18.97
N THR A 224 8.44 -4.57 -17.87
CA THR A 224 7.50 -3.51 -17.51
C THR A 224 8.25 -2.39 -16.83
N ILE A 225 7.94 -1.15 -17.17
CA ILE A 225 8.35 0.04 -16.43
C ILE A 225 7.09 0.65 -15.81
N ARG A 226 7.19 1.11 -14.57
CA ARG A 226 6.10 1.70 -13.81
C ARG A 226 6.50 3.08 -13.32
N LEU A 227 5.56 4.01 -13.37
CA LEU A 227 5.65 5.35 -12.82
C LEU A 227 4.39 5.62 -12.00
N GLY A 228 4.54 6.35 -10.90
CA GLY A 228 3.45 6.70 -10.01
C GLY A 228 3.64 8.06 -9.38
N PHE A 229 2.53 8.70 -9.04
CA PHE A 229 2.48 9.98 -8.37
C PHE A 229 1.38 9.99 -7.32
N ASN A 230 1.75 10.30 -6.08
CA ASN A 230 0.83 10.48 -4.95
C ASN A 230 0.88 11.95 -4.50
N TYR A 231 -0.26 12.64 -4.63
CA TYR A 231 -0.36 14.07 -4.35
C TYR A 231 -0.31 14.39 -2.84
N GLU A 232 -1.05 13.65 -2.02
CA GLU A 232 -1.01 13.77 -0.54
C GLU A 232 0.41 13.63 -0.02
N ARG A 233 1.09 12.55 -0.41
CA ARG A 233 2.49 12.31 -0.02
C ARG A 233 3.40 13.46 -0.43
N ARG A 234 3.20 14.03 -1.62
CA ARG A 234 3.96 15.20 -2.04
C ARG A 234 3.64 16.42 -1.19
N LYS A 235 2.39 16.65 -0.80
CA LYS A 235 2.04 17.83 -0.01
C LYS A 235 2.52 17.76 1.42
N GLU A 236 2.55 16.57 2.01
CA GLU A 236 2.86 16.39 3.44
C GLU A 236 4.34 16.18 3.71
N LEU A 237 5.08 15.57 2.78
CA LEU A 237 6.49 15.25 2.98
C LEU A 237 7.44 16.11 2.15
N LEU A 238 6.93 17.12 1.45
CA LEU A 238 7.77 18.05 0.71
C LEU A 238 8.34 19.11 1.65
N VAL A 239 9.66 19.20 1.65
CA VAL A 239 10.38 20.29 2.29
C VAL A 239 10.39 21.48 1.33
N GLU A 240 9.84 22.62 1.75
CA GLU A 240 9.63 23.78 0.85
C GLU A 240 10.95 24.25 0.18
N SER A 241 12.09 24.13 0.87
CA SER A 241 13.39 24.51 0.33
C SER A 241 13.93 23.57 -0.76
N LYS A 242 13.46 22.31 -0.84
CA LYS A 242 13.91 21.31 -1.82
C LYS A 242 12.77 20.35 -2.20
N SER A 243 12.00 20.75 -3.20
CA SER A 243 10.81 20.02 -3.66
C SER A 243 11.08 18.68 -4.34
N GLY A 244 12.25 18.51 -4.98
CA GLY A 244 12.76 17.24 -5.51
C GLY A 244 11.74 16.34 -6.23
N THR A 245 11.93 15.02 -6.11
CA THR A 245 11.04 13.98 -6.68
C THR A 245 10.02 13.46 -5.67
N VAL A 246 9.81 14.15 -4.54
CA VAL A 246 8.90 13.71 -3.47
C VAL A 246 7.48 13.48 -4.02
N GLY A 247 6.88 12.36 -3.64
CA GLY A 247 5.58 11.89 -4.11
C GLY A 247 5.62 11.08 -5.41
N PHE A 248 6.75 11.10 -6.14
CA PHE A 248 6.94 10.23 -7.31
C PHE A 248 7.47 8.85 -6.90
N SER A 249 7.05 7.84 -7.65
CA SER A 249 7.56 6.48 -7.54
C SER A 249 7.85 5.94 -8.93
N TRP A 250 8.86 5.09 -9.04
CA TRP A 250 9.20 4.43 -10.29
C TRP A 250 9.65 2.99 -10.01
N GLY A 251 9.55 2.15 -11.02
CA GLY A 251 9.99 0.77 -10.88
C GLY A 251 10.04 0.05 -12.21
N PHE A 252 10.59 -1.14 -12.19
CA PHE A 252 10.58 -2.03 -13.33
C PHE A 252 10.34 -3.46 -12.86
N GLY A 253 9.78 -4.27 -13.75
CA GLY A 253 9.56 -5.68 -13.51
C GLY A 253 10.02 -6.46 -14.71
N PHE A 254 10.59 -7.64 -14.47
CA PHE A 254 10.97 -8.54 -15.53
C PHE A 254 10.68 -9.99 -15.19
N LYS A 255 10.36 -10.78 -16.22
CA LYS A 255 10.05 -12.21 -16.09
C LYS A 255 11.10 -13.04 -16.80
N ILE A 256 11.79 -13.89 -16.04
CA ILE A 256 12.77 -14.86 -16.54
C ILE A 256 12.28 -16.26 -16.20
N LYS A 257 11.97 -17.05 -17.25
CA LYS A 257 11.44 -18.41 -17.12
C LYS A 257 10.22 -18.45 -16.17
N LYS A 258 10.39 -19.07 -15.01
CA LYS A 258 9.35 -19.33 -14.00
C LYS A 258 9.33 -18.28 -12.88
N PHE A 259 10.23 -17.29 -12.92
CA PHE A 259 10.35 -16.25 -11.90
C PHE A 259 9.94 -14.88 -12.44
N ASN A 260 9.22 -14.12 -11.62
CA ASN A 260 8.96 -12.70 -11.84
C ASN A 260 9.73 -11.90 -10.80
N PHE A 261 10.50 -10.92 -11.25
CA PHE A 261 11.22 -9.97 -10.41
C PHE A 261 10.56 -8.60 -10.57
N SER A 262 10.43 -7.87 -9.49
CA SER A 262 10.00 -6.47 -9.49
C SER A 262 10.87 -5.67 -8.55
N TYR A 263 11.27 -4.50 -9.01
CA TYR A 263 11.97 -3.50 -8.23
C TYR A 263 11.19 -2.19 -8.31
N ALA A 264 11.01 -1.52 -7.18
CA ALA A 264 10.41 -0.19 -7.15
C ALA A 264 11.07 0.69 -6.10
N ARG A 265 11.23 1.98 -6.44
CA ARG A 265 11.73 3.01 -5.55
C ARG A 265 10.72 4.14 -5.47
N ALA A 266 10.42 4.57 -4.25
CA ALA A 266 9.44 5.62 -4.03
C ALA A 266 10.04 6.77 -3.23
N ALA A 267 10.01 7.99 -3.76
CA ALA A 267 10.56 9.15 -3.09
C ALA A 267 9.56 9.69 -2.06
N TYR A 268 9.75 9.31 -0.81
CA TYR A 268 8.86 9.69 0.30
C TYR A 268 9.30 11.02 0.91
N HIS A 269 10.59 11.19 1.16
CA HIS A 269 11.15 12.40 1.75
C HIS A 269 12.56 12.66 1.19
N LEU A 270 13.12 13.85 1.39
CA LEU A 270 14.49 14.14 0.97
C LEU A 270 15.52 13.22 1.67
N ALA A 271 15.21 12.86 2.92
CA ALA A 271 16.01 11.97 3.77
C ALA A 271 16.02 10.50 3.30
N GLY A 272 15.12 10.13 2.38
CA GLY A 272 15.34 8.93 1.60
C GLY A 272 14.14 8.41 0.81
N SER A 273 14.39 7.35 0.06
CA SER A 273 13.42 6.71 -0.83
C SER A 273 13.53 5.19 -0.68
N PRO A 274 12.52 4.49 -0.12
CA PRO A 274 12.61 3.06 0.16
C PRO A 274 12.71 2.27 -1.13
N ASN A 275 13.47 1.17 -1.07
CA ASN A 275 13.62 0.25 -2.19
C ASN A 275 12.84 -1.02 -1.90
N ASN A 276 11.98 -1.40 -2.85
CA ASN A 276 11.09 -2.55 -2.75
C ASN A 276 11.59 -3.59 -3.74
N ILE A 277 11.88 -4.79 -3.26
CA ILE A 277 12.27 -5.93 -4.09
C ILE A 277 11.22 -7.02 -3.91
N THR A 278 10.65 -7.50 -4.99
CA THR A 278 9.67 -8.59 -4.98
C THR A 278 10.08 -9.69 -5.94
N ILE A 279 9.96 -10.94 -5.51
CA ILE A 279 10.18 -12.14 -6.31
C ILE A 279 8.93 -12.99 -6.20
N SER A 280 8.39 -13.46 -7.33
CA SER A 280 7.30 -14.44 -7.34
C SER A 280 7.57 -15.60 -8.29
N THR A 281 7.00 -16.76 -7.97
CA THR A 281 7.06 -17.94 -8.82
C THR A 281 5.82 -18.81 -8.66
N ASN A 282 5.45 -19.53 -9.72
CA ASN A 282 4.37 -20.49 -9.67
C ASN A 282 4.92 -21.92 -9.60
N LEU A 283 4.70 -22.59 -8.46
CA LEU A 283 5.24 -23.92 -8.20
C LEU A 283 4.68 -24.99 -9.15
N SER A 284 3.47 -24.80 -9.69
CA SER A 284 2.87 -25.75 -10.65
C SER A 284 3.74 -25.90 -11.91
N GLN A 285 4.50 -24.88 -12.28
CA GLN A 285 5.40 -24.92 -13.43
C GLN A 285 6.60 -25.85 -13.24
N TYR A 286 6.89 -26.29 -12.01
CA TYR A 286 7.98 -27.24 -11.72
C TYR A 286 7.52 -28.69 -11.75
N TYR A 287 6.23 -28.93 -11.57
CA TYR A 287 5.65 -30.28 -11.45
C TYR A 287 4.78 -30.68 -12.65
N SER A 288 4.80 -29.93 -13.77
CA SER A 288 4.13 -30.39 -14.99
C SER A 288 4.87 -31.63 -15.52
N LYS A 289 4.30 -32.81 -15.22
CA LYS A 289 4.73 -34.09 -15.76
C LYS A 289 4.82 -34.00 -17.28
N THR A 290 6.01 -34.28 -17.81
CA THR A 290 6.19 -34.81 -19.15
C THR A 290 5.41 -36.12 -19.23
N PHE A 291 4.19 -36.08 -19.76
CA PHE A 291 3.58 -37.26 -20.35
C PHE A 291 3.81 -37.14 -21.85
N LEU A 292 4.83 -37.86 -22.31
CA LEU A 292 4.96 -38.35 -23.67
C LEU A 292 3.96 -39.49 -23.88
#